data_AF-A0A2E0H866-F1
#
_entry.id   AF-A0A2E0H866-F1
#
_cell.length_a   1.000
_cell.length_b   1.000
_cell.length_c   1.000
_cell.angle_alpha   90.00
_cell.angle_beta   90.00
_cell.angle_gamma   90.00
#
_symmetry.space_group_name_H-M   'P 1'
#
loop_
_entity.id
_entity.type
_entity.pdbx_description
1 polymer ?
#
loop_
_entity_poly.entity_id
_entity_poly.type
_entity_poly.pdbx_seq_one_letter_code
_entity_poly.pdbx_strand_id
1 'polypeptide(L)'
;MSQEYVKKKSLEALDASGENKQEAAQLLRVWAESDTELKNLLINPFLPNICALAIQSASAGKNNSNVVKKANENSLLSAIASSETLTMSSTRQPQSPPPRSSARHQKAIATLAAAFKQKQS
;
A
#
# COMPACT_ATOMS: atom_id res chain seq x y z
N MET A 1 -30.55 8.55 -16.53
CA MET A 1 -30.98 8.94 -15.16
C MET A 1 -29.94 8.63 -14.09
N SER A 2 -29.72 7.38 -13.65
CA SER A 2 -28.88 7.11 -12.46
C SER A 2 -27.38 7.37 -12.62
N GLN A 3 -26.80 6.99 -13.77
CA GLN A 3 -25.37 7.17 -14.04
C GLN A 3 -24.99 8.64 -14.25
N GLU A 4 -25.92 9.44 -14.78
CA GLU A 4 -25.76 10.89 -14.97
C GLU A 4 -25.80 11.62 -13.63
N TYR A 5 -26.63 11.16 -12.69
CA TYR A 5 -26.67 11.70 -11.33
C TYR A 5 -25.34 11.46 -10.58
N VAL A 6 -24.79 10.25 -10.67
CA VAL A 6 -23.46 9.93 -10.09
C VAL A 6 -22.37 10.78 -10.74
N LYS A 7 -22.38 10.93 -12.08
CA LYS A 7 -21.43 11.79 -12.80
C LYS A 7 -21.53 13.25 -12.37
N LYS A 8 -22.74 13.79 -12.26
CA LYS A 8 -22.98 15.18 -11.82
C LYS A 8 -22.46 15.41 -10.40
N LYS A 9 -22.75 14.50 -9.47
CA LYS A 9 -22.25 14.57 -8.09
C LYS A 9 -20.75 14.37 -7.98
N SER A 10 -20.14 13.56 -8.86
CA SER A 10 -18.69 13.43 -8.91
C SER A 10 -17.98 14.68 -9.45
N LEU A 11 -18.60 15.40 -10.38
CA LEU A 11 -18.09 16.68 -10.86
C LEU A 11 -18.23 17.76 -9.79
N GLU A 12 -19.39 17.83 -9.12
CA GLU A 12 -19.63 18.75 -8.00
C GLU A 12 -18.64 18.51 -6.84
N ALA A 13 -18.29 17.24 -6.57
CA ALA A 13 -17.29 16.90 -5.57
C ALA A 13 -15.85 17.28 -6.01
N LEU A 14 -15.55 17.19 -7.31
CA LEU A 14 -14.27 17.61 -7.87
C LEU A 14 -14.10 19.13 -7.82
N ASP A 15 -15.17 19.87 -8.12
CA ASP A 15 -15.20 21.33 -8.05
C ASP A 15 -15.06 21.80 -6.60
N ALA A 16 -15.77 21.16 -5.66
CA ALA A 16 -15.68 21.47 -4.23
C ALA A 16 -14.31 21.12 -3.60
N SER A 17 -13.60 20.14 -4.17
CA SER A 17 -12.32 19.65 -3.67
C SER A 17 -11.10 20.30 -4.33
N GLY A 18 -11.29 21.22 -5.28
CA GLY A 18 -10.19 21.87 -5.99
C GLY A 18 -9.29 20.88 -6.74
N GLU A 19 -9.88 19.99 -7.54
CA GLU A 19 -9.21 18.95 -8.35
C GLU A 19 -8.46 17.85 -7.57
N ASN A 20 -8.48 17.87 -6.23
CA ASN A 20 -7.87 16.83 -5.44
C ASN A 20 -8.73 15.56 -5.42
N LYS A 21 -8.31 14.55 -6.20
CA LYS A 21 -9.06 13.29 -6.39
C LYS A 21 -9.31 12.51 -5.09
N GLN A 22 -8.40 12.61 -4.12
CA GLN A 22 -8.50 11.88 -2.86
C GLN A 22 -9.54 12.51 -1.93
N GLU A 23 -9.54 13.84 -1.83
CA GLU A 23 -10.50 14.60 -1.04
C GLU A 23 -11.90 14.57 -1.70
N ALA A 24 -11.99 14.65 -3.03
CA ALA A 24 -13.23 14.46 -3.76
C ALA A 24 -13.86 13.07 -3.50
N ALA A 25 -13.05 12.01 -3.39
CA ALA A 25 -13.52 10.68 -3.06
C ALA A 25 -14.05 10.58 -1.61
N GLN A 26 -13.40 11.27 -0.66
CA GLN A 26 -13.88 11.34 0.72
C GLN A 26 -15.15 12.17 0.84
N LEU A 27 -15.26 13.29 0.11
CA LEU A 27 -16.47 14.10 0.03
C LEU A 27 -17.63 13.34 -0.58
N LEU A 28 -17.39 12.60 -1.67
CA LEU A 28 -18.40 11.70 -2.26
C LEU A 28 -18.87 10.64 -1.26
N ARG A 29 -17.99 10.13 -0.40
CA ARG A 29 -18.36 9.19 0.65
C ARG A 29 -19.28 9.84 1.70
N VAL A 30 -18.96 11.05 2.15
CA VAL A 30 -19.80 11.80 3.09
C VAL A 30 -21.16 12.12 2.47
N TRP A 31 -21.19 12.53 1.20
CA TRP A 31 -22.44 12.79 0.49
C TRP A 31 -23.28 11.52 0.28
N ALA A 32 -22.63 10.37 0.05
CA ALA A 32 -23.30 9.07 -0.02
C ALA A 32 -23.88 8.61 1.32
N GLU A 33 -23.43 9.15 2.45
CA GLU A 33 -24.04 8.90 3.76
C GLU A 33 -25.33 9.69 3.95
N SER A 34 -25.41 10.90 3.37
CA SER A 34 -26.63 11.73 3.38
C SER A 34 -27.66 11.36 2.32
N ASP A 35 -27.23 10.79 1.18
CA ASP A 35 -28.11 10.46 0.04
C ASP A 35 -28.13 8.94 -0.20
N THR A 36 -29.24 8.30 0.21
CA THR A 36 -29.44 6.85 0.09
C THR A 36 -29.53 6.36 -1.35
N GLU A 37 -29.99 7.21 -2.28
CA GLU A 37 -30.12 6.84 -3.69
C GLU A 37 -28.74 6.79 -4.35
N LEU A 38 -27.87 7.77 -4.06
CA LEU A 38 -26.50 7.79 -4.53
C LEU A 38 -25.69 6.59 -4.02
N LYS A 39 -25.88 6.23 -2.74
CA LYS A 39 -25.27 5.04 -2.13
C LYS A 39 -25.68 3.75 -2.82
N ASN A 40 -26.98 3.55 -3.05
CA ASN A 40 -27.48 2.34 -3.70
C ASN A 40 -26.96 2.24 -5.14
N LEU A 41 -26.90 3.36 -5.87
CA LEU A 41 -26.36 3.39 -7.23
C LEU A 41 -24.86 3.09 -7.30
N LEU A 42 -24.08 3.59 -6.33
CA LEU A 42 -22.65 3.27 -6.24
C LEU A 42 -22.39 1.81 -5.84
N ILE A 43 -23.21 1.23 -4.97
CA ILE A 43 -23.00 -0.11 -4.41
C ILE A 43 -23.53 -1.21 -5.34
N ASN A 44 -24.59 -0.97 -6.11
CA ASN A 44 -25.19 -1.94 -7.04
C ASN A 44 -24.20 -2.69 -7.95
N PRO A 45 -23.22 -2.05 -8.62
CA PRO A 45 -22.25 -2.78 -9.44
C PRO A 45 -21.27 -3.64 -8.62
N PHE A 46 -21.09 -3.35 -7.34
CA PHE A 46 -20.15 -4.08 -6.46
C PHE A 46 -20.83 -5.10 -5.55
N LEU A 47 -22.16 -5.07 -5.39
CA LEU A 47 -22.93 -6.05 -4.61
C LEU A 47 -22.56 -7.51 -4.87
N PRO A 48 -22.49 -8.01 -6.12
CA PRO A 48 -22.16 -9.43 -6.35
C PRO A 48 -20.76 -9.78 -5.83
N ASN A 49 -19.79 -8.85 -5.98
CA ASN A 49 -18.43 -9.04 -5.50
C ASN A 49 -18.36 -8.97 -3.98
N ILE A 50 -19.11 -8.07 -3.33
CA ILE A 50 -19.18 -7.97 -1.88
C ILE A 50 -19.81 -9.23 -1.28
N CYS A 51 -20.88 -9.76 -1.88
CA CYS A 51 -21.49 -11.03 -1.48
C CYS A 51 -20.53 -12.21 -1.67
N ALA A 52 -19.82 -12.28 -2.79
CA ALA A 52 -18.81 -13.31 -3.03
C ALA A 52 -17.66 -13.23 -2.02
N LEU A 53 -17.15 -12.02 -1.72
CA LEU A 53 -16.12 -11.79 -0.70
C LEU A 53 -16.59 -12.16 0.70
N ALA A 54 -17.84 -11.83 1.06
CA ALA A 54 -18.42 -12.21 2.35
C ALA A 54 -18.49 -13.73 2.49
N ILE A 55 -18.97 -14.44 1.47
CA ILE A 55 -19.00 -15.91 1.46
C ILE A 55 -17.58 -16.49 1.50
N GLN A 56 -16.64 -15.92 0.76
CA GLN A 56 -15.25 -16.36 0.75
C GLN A 56 -14.58 -16.15 2.11
N SER A 57 -14.82 -15.02 2.78
CA SER A 57 -14.30 -14.74 4.12
C SER A 57 -14.90 -15.69 5.17
N ALA A 58 -16.20 -15.97 5.09
CA ALA A 58 -16.88 -16.93 5.95
C ALA A 58 -16.38 -18.38 5.71
N SER A 59 -16.13 -18.75 4.45
CA SER A 59 -15.59 -20.06 4.07
C SER A 59 -14.12 -20.22 4.50
N ALA A 60 -13.29 -19.20 4.32
CA ALA A 60 -11.90 -19.20 4.76
C ALA A 60 -11.78 -19.29 6.29
N GLY A 61 -12.67 -18.63 7.04
CA GLY A 61 -12.75 -18.76 8.50
C GLY A 61 -13.10 -20.18 8.96
N LYS A 62 -13.91 -20.92 8.19
CA LYS A 62 -14.29 -22.31 8.51
C LYS A 62 -13.15 -23.30 8.30
N ASN A 63 -12.29 -23.06 7.29
CA ASN A 63 -11.15 -23.92 6.97
C ASN A 63 -9.88 -23.60 7.79
N ASN A 64 -9.80 -22.43 8.41
CA ASN A 64 -8.61 -22.01 9.18
C ASN A 64 -8.60 -22.44 10.65
N SER A 65 -9.65 -23.11 11.16
CA SER A 65 -9.66 -23.62 12.54
C SER A 65 -8.71 -24.81 12.78
N ASN A 66 -8.09 -25.36 11.74
CA ASN A 66 -7.19 -26.52 11.84
C ASN A 66 -5.74 -26.28 11.39
N VAL A 67 -5.32 -25.06 11.02
CA VAL A 67 -3.98 -24.80 10.46
C VAL A 67 -3.09 -23.91 11.34
N VAL A 68 -3.61 -23.32 12.43
CA VAL A 68 -2.81 -22.44 13.32
C VAL A 68 -2.02 -23.23 14.38
N LYS A 69 -1.32 -24.29 13.99
CA LYS A 69 -0.25 -24.87 14.82
C LYS A 69 0.97 -25.18 13.97
N LYS A 70 1.97 -24.29 14.08
CA LYS A 70 3.39 -24.49 13.71
C LYS A 70 3.72 -24.62 12.22
N ALA A 71 3.56 -23.52 11.47
CA ALA A 71 4.39 -23.32 10.29
C ALA A 71 5.01 -21.92 10.30
N ASN A 72 6.34 -21.91 10.41
CA ASN A 72 7.21 -21.01 9.67
C ASN A 72 7.54 -19.59 10.14
N GLU A 73 7.55 -19.25 11.43
CA GLU A 73 8.22 -18.00 11.84
C GLU A 73 9.73 -18.04 11.53
N ASN A 74 10.41 -19.15 11.80
CA ASN A 74 11.85 -19.29 11.50
C ASN A 74 12.15 -19.49 10.00
N SER A 75 11.22 -20.08 9.24
CA SER A 75 11.41 -20.28 7.79
C SER A 75 11.13 -19.02 6.98
N LEU A 76 10.19 -18.17 7.43
CA LEU A 76 9.96 -16.85 6.83
C LEU A 76 11.17 -15.94 7.08
N LEU A 77 11.76 -15.97 8.29
CA LEU A 77 12.97 -15.21 8.57
C LEU A 77 14.18 -15.72 7.75
N SER A 78 14.33 -17.03 7.55
CA SER A 78 15.38 -17.57 6.68
C SER A 78 15.15 -17.26 5.19
N ALA A 79 13.89 -17.23 4.73
CA ALA A 79 13.56 -16.86 3.35
C ALA A 79 13.79 -15.37 3.05
N ILE A 80 13.63 -14.50 4.05
CA ILE A 80 13.91 -13.06 3.94
C ILE A 80 15.42 -12.76 4.01
N ALA A 81 16.17 -13.52 4.82
CA ALA A 81 17.62 -13.36 4.95
C ALA A 81 18.43 -13.99 3.81
N SER A 82 17.83 -14.89 3.02
CA SER A 82 18.49 -15.53 1.88
C SER A 82 18.51 -14.59 0.68
N SER A 83 19.71 -14.18 0.25
CA SER A 83 19.97 -13.24 -0.85
C SER A 83 19.58 -13.75 -2.26
N GLU A 84 18.75 -14.80 -2.34
CA GLU A 84 18.51 -15.60 -3.54
C GLU A 84 17.02 -15.93 -3.72
N THR A 85 16.13 -15.02 -3.35
CA THR A 85 14.70 -15.16 -3.66
C THR A 85 14.41 -14.60 -5.05
N LEU A 86 14.32 -15.53 -5.99
CA LEU A 86 13.82 -15.37 -7.37
C LEU A 86 12.44 -14.69 -7.41
N THR A 87 12.40 -13.37 -7.61
CA THR A 87 11.18 -12.68 -8.03
C THR A 87 11.08 -12.75 -9.55
N MET A 88 10.06 -13.45 -10.04
CA MET A 88 9.74 -13.58 -11.46
C MET A 88 9.58 -12.21 -12.15
N SER A 89 10.26 -12.07 -13.29
CA SER A 89 10.13 -11.03 -14.33
C SER A 89 10.23 -9.56 -13.90
N SER A 90 11.47 -9.06 -13.80
CA SER A 90 11.77 -7.63 -13.97
C SER A 90 12.69 -7.44 -15.18
N THR A 91 12.18 -6.80 -16.24
CA THR A 91 12.98 -6.35 -17.41
C THR A 91 13.79 -5.08 -17.12
N ARG A 92 13.93 -4.69 -15.85
CA ARG A 92 14.86 -3.64 -15.46
C ARG A 92 16.18 -4.31 -15.07
N GLN A 93 17.25 -3.98 -15.78
CA GLN A 93 18.59 -4.32 -15.33
C GLN A 93 18.71 -3.97 -13.84
N PRO A 94 19.25 -4.87 -13.00
CA PRO A 94 19.51 -4.55 -11.61
C PRO A 94 20.59 -3.48 -11.57
N GLN A 95 20.15 -2.22 -11.48
CA GLN A 95 21.04 -1.15 -11.12
C GLN A 95 21.55 -1.47 -9.72
N SER A 96 22.85 -1.77 -9.63
CA SER A 96 23.55 -2.01 -8.37
C SER A 96 23.07 -0.98 -7.34
N PRO A 97 22.69 -1.41 -6.12
CA PRO A 97 22.22 -0.48 -5.11
C PRO A 97 23.27 0.62 -4.97
N PRO A 98 22.88 1.91 -5.04
CA PRO A 98 23.84 2.99 -4.90
C PRO A 98 24.59 2.78 -3.58
N PRO A 99 25.93 2.89 -3.57
CA PRO A 99 26.71 2.64 -2.37
C PRO A 99 26.14 3.47 -1.22
N ARG A 100 25.85 2.81 -0.09
CA ARG A 100 25.15 3.32 1.10
C ARG A 100 25.77 4.57 1.74
N SER A 101 26.88 5.07 1.20
CA SER A 101 27.47 6.35 1.55
C SER A 101 28.17 6.93 0.31
N SER A 102 27.83 8.16 -0.07
CA SER A 102 28.60 8.93 -1.05
C SER A 102 30.09 8.93 -0.67
N ALA A 103 30.99 8.79 -1.64
CA ALA A 103 32.45 8.88 -1.40
C ALA A 103 32.84 10.17 -0.66
N ARG A 104 32.05 11.24 -0.83
CA ARG A 104 32.20 12.50 -0.09
C ARG A 104 31.91 12.34 1.41
N HIS A 105 30.89 11.55 1.77
CA HIS A 105 30.53 11.26 3.15
C HIS A 105 31.60 10.42 3.85
N GLN A 106 32.16 9.42 3.16
CA GLN A 106 33.27 8.62 3.70
C GLN A 106 34.51 9.48 3.97
N LYS A 107 34.86 10.38 3.03
CA LYS A 107 35.96 11.33 3.22
C LYS A 107 35.72 12.26 4.42
N ALA A 108 34.51 12.78 4.58
CA ALA A 108 34.17 13.66 5.71
C ALA A 108 34.24 12.93 7.07
N ILE A 109 33.79 11.68 7.14
CA ILE A 109 33.92 10.87 8.37
C ILE A 109 35.40 10.58 8.66
N ALA A 110 36.19 10.22 7.64
CA ALA A 110 37.60 9.92 7.82
C ALA A 110 38.40 11.14 8.31
N THR A 111 38.13 12.34 7.78
CA THR A 111 38.78 13.57 8.24
C THR A 111 38.38 13.92 9.67
N LEU A 112 37.09 13.76 10.02
CA LEU A 112 36.61 13.99 11.37
C LEU A 112 37.27 13.00 12.35
N ALA A 113 37.29 11.70 12.04
CA ALA A 113 37.93 10.69 12.88
C ALA A 113 39.43 10.93 13.08
N ALA A 114 40.16 11.36 12.03
CA ALA A 114 41.58 11.69 12.13
C ALA A 114 41.83 12.88 13.08
N ALA A 115 41.00 13.93 13.02
CA ALA A 115 41.11 15.10 13.87
C ALA A 115 40.89 14.77 15.37
N PHE A 116 39.98 13.85 15.69
CA PHE A 116 39.75 13.43 17.07
C PHE A 116 40.82 12.46 17.59
N LYS A 117 41.40 11.63 16.72
CA LYS A 117 42.46 10.70 17.11
C LYS A 117 43.76 11.42 17.51
N GLN A 118 44.01 12.60 16.95
CA GLN A 118 45.21 13.40 17.23
C GLN A 118 45.17 14.14 18.58
N LYS A 119 44.00 14.22 19.24
CA LYS A 119 43.83 14.89 20.54
C LYS A 119 43.92 13.94 21.75
N GLN A 120 43.98 12.62 21.52
CA GLN A 120 44.04 11.60 22.57
C GLN A 120 45.43 10.95 22.74
N SER A 121 46.49 11.56 22.20
CA SER A 121 47.90 11.22 22.49
C SER A 121 48.59 12.37 23.20
#